data_AF-A0A8H6C222-F1
#
_entry.id   AF-A0A8H6C222-F1
#
_cell.length_a   1.000
_cell.length_b   1.000
_cell.length_c   1.000
_cell.angle_alpha   90.00
_cell.angle_beta   90.00
_cell.angle_gamma   90.00
#
_symmetry.space_group_name_H-M   'P 1'
#
loop_
_entity.id
_entity.type
_entity.pdbx_description
1 polymer ?
#
loop_
_entity_poly.entity_id
_entity_poly.type
_entity_poly.pdbx_seq_one_letter_code
_entity_poly.pdbx_strand_id
1 'polypeptide(L)'
;MIFLASGDVMIFVINTYNESYDKIEIPKLLDDTIITTGYITNSYLLSAVSKNVNLLLDNNTSSNKRKRKHSALSNSEGSKKNTGKSQPSTAAPPPPPKVNKVKTFVLVTGDNRIVAFNRFHGEKCYQLNHVDKFTENLSLGFFDPNQSTVDPFIKQIMLNELGDKFDTKDEYLTILTIGGEIYMYKLYFDGENYFFKKEKDLTITGAPDNAFPYGTSIERRLVYFPNLNGFTSIFVTGVIPYLILKTVHSIPRIFQFSK
;
A
#
# COMPACT_ATOMS: atom_id res chain seq x y z
N MET A 1 -7.45 3.86 17.28
CA MET A 1 -8.09 2.59 16.82
C MET A 1 -7.89 1.60 17.93
N ILE A 2 -8.96 0.93 18.33
CA ILE A 2 -8.99 -0.03 19.43
C ILE A 2 -9.47 -1.34 18.85
N PHE A 3 -8.75 -2.43 19.15
CA PHE A 3 -9.12 -3.79 18.80
C PHE A 3 -9.68 -4.44 20.07
N LEU A 4 -10.92 -4.92 19.99
CA LEU A 4 -11.54 -5.64 21.10
C LEU A 4 -11.19 -7.13 21.02
N ALA A 5 -11.26 -7.81 22.15
CA ALA A 5 -11.01 -9.26 22.22
C ALA A 5 -12.01 -10.07 21.38
N SER A 6 -13.18 -9.50 21.05
CA SER A 6 -14.17 -10.06 20.13
C SER A 6 -13.73 -10.07 18.67
N GLY A 7 -12.65 -9.36 18.32
CA GLY A 7 -12.24 -9.12 16.92
C GLY A 7 -12.84 -7.86 16.31
N ASP A 8 -13.69 -7.13 17.06
CA ASP A 8 -14.26 -5.87 16.61
C ASP A 8 -13.23 -4.75 16.62
N VAL A 9 -13.36 -3.84 15.65
CA VAL A 9 -12.54 -2.64 15.56
C VAL A 9 -13.36 -1.40 15.83
N MET A 10 -12.84 -0.53 16.70
CA MET A 10 -13.41 0.79 16.91
C MET A 10 -12.40 1.87 16.56
N ILE A 11 -12.84 2.83 15.75
CA ILE A 11 -12.04 3.97 15.32
C ILE A 11 -12.66 5.22 15.94
N PHE A 12 -11.85 5.97 16.69
CA PHE A 12 -12.28 7.21 17.32
C PHE A 12 -11.50 8.40 16.77
N VAL A 13 -12.19 9.52 16.64
CA VAL A 13 -11.59 10.84 16.42
C VAL A 13 -11.70 11.60 17.72
N ILE A 14 -10.57 12.07 18.21
CA ILE A 14 -10.51 12.87 19.43
C ILE A 14 -10.42 14.32 19.00
N ASN A 15 -11.39 15.12 19.42
CA ASN A 15 -11.33 16.57 19.30
C ASN A 15 -10.81 17.13 20.63
N THR A 16 -9.57 17.63 20.60
CA THR A 16 -8.90 18.15 21.79
C THR A 16 -9.42 19.52 22.23
N TYR A 17 -10.15 20.24 21.39
CA TYR A 17 -10.66 21.58 21.73
C TYR A 17 -11.90 21.52 22.63
N ASN A 18 -12.77 20.55 22.39
CA ASN A 18 -14.02 20.38 23.13
C ASN A 18 -14.04 19.07 23.94
N GLU A 19 -12.89 18.40 24.05
CA GLU A 19 -12.69 17.15 24.80
C GLU A 19 -13.70 16.03 24.42
N SER A 20 -14.16 16.04 23.17
CA SER A 20 -15.12 15.05 22.66
C SER A 20 -14.43 13.95 21.85
N TYR A 21 -15.08 12.80 21.81
CA TYR A 21 -14.68 11.69 20.95
C TYR A 21 -15.86 11.27 20.07
N ASP A 22 -15.61 11.21 18.77
CA ASP A 22 -16.57 10.72 17.78
C ASP A 22 -16.13 9.34 17.29
N LYS A 23 -17.06 8.38 17.29
CA LYS A 23 -16.83 7.08 16.64
C LYS A 23 -16.94 7.26 15.13
N ILE A 24 -15.91 6.82 14.39
CA ILE A 24 -15.97 6.66 12.94
C ILE A 24 -16.65 5.33 12.65
N GLU A 25 -17.66 5.37 11.78
CA GLU A 25 -18.32 4.18 11.25
C GLU A 25 -17.36 3.41 10.33
N ILE A 26 -17.45 2.08 10.39
CA ILE A 26 -16.75 1.18 9.48
C ILE A 26 -17.76 0.82 8.38
N PRO A 27 -17.36 0.69 7.10
CA PRO A 27 -18.26 0.22 6.04
C PRO A 27 -18.95 -1.08 6.43
N LYS A 28 -20.27 -1.16 6.25
CA LYS A 28 -21.10 -2.31 6.65
C LYS A 28 -20.70 -3.63 5.97
N LEU A 29 -20.05 -3.52 4.80
CA LEU A 29 -19.44 -4.66 4.11
C LEU A 29 -18.43 -5.43 4.97
N LEU A 30 -17.90 -4.81 6.03
CA LEU A 30 -16.94 -5.41 6.96
C LEU A 30 -17.57 -5.90 8.26
N ASP A 31 -18.88 -5.74 8.47
CA ASP A 31 -19.54 -6.07 9.75
C ASP A 31 -19.38 -7.57 10.10
N ASP A 32 -19.47 -8.44 9.09
CA ASP A 32 -19.31 -9.89 9.25
C ASP A 32 -17.84 -10.36 9.07
N THR A 33 -16.89 -9.43 8.96
CA THR A 33 -15.48 -9.74 8.70
C THR A 33 -14.65 -9.66 9.97
N ILE A 34 -13.99 -10.76 10.34
CA ILE A 34 -13.01 -10.76 11.44
C ILE A 34 -11.82 -9.89 11.05
N ILE A 35 -11.49 -8.90 11.87
CA ILE A 35 -10.33 -8.03 11.66
C ILE A 35 -9.23 -8.39 12.67
N THR A 36 -8.01 -8.62 12.19
CA THR A 36 -6.88 -9.04 13.03
C THR A 36 -5.97 -7.89 13.44
N THR A 37 -5.78 -6.91 12.55
CA THR A 37 -4.93 -5.74 12.78
C THR A 37 -5.33 -4.59 11.87
N GLY A 38 -4.84 -3.40 12.14
CA GLY A 38 -5.10 -2.22 11.32
C GLY A 38 -4.14 -1.08 11.61
N TYR A 39 -4.10 -0.15 10.68
CA TYR A 39 -3.19 0.98 10.66
C TYR A 39 -3.90 2.23 10.15
N ILE A 40 -3.58 3.39 10.72
CA ILE A 40 -4.13 4.68 10.30
C ILE A 40 -2.99 5.52 9.76
N THR A 41 -3.13 6.04 8.54
CA THR A 41 -2.11 6.89 7.92
C THR A 41 -2.72 7.95 7.02
N ASN A 42 -1.90 8.89 6.57
CA ASN A 42 -2.21 9.74 5.43
C ASN A 42 -1.47 9.16 4.22
N SER A 43 -2.21 8.75 3.18
CA SER A 43 -1.61 8.07 2.03
C SER A 43 -2.21 8.57 0.71
N TYR A 44 -1.45 8.43 -0.37
CA TYR A 44 -1.94 8.60 -1.73
C TYR A 44 -2.79 7.44 -2.24
N LEU A 45 -2.76 6.27 -1.58
CA LEU A 45 -3.39 5.02 -2.04
C LEU A 45 -4.81 5.21 -2.58
N LEU A 46 -5.69 5.85 -1.80
CA LEU A 46 -7.10 6.02 -2.18
C LEU A 46 -7.37 7.33 -2.93
N SER A 47 -6.35 8.14 -3.20
CA SER A 47 -6.52 9.53 -3.62
C SER A 47 -7.04 9.68 -5.07
N ALA A 48 -6.70 8.73 -5.95
CA ALA A 48 -7.22 8.65 -7.31
C ALA A 48 -8.66 8.11 -7.34
N VAL A 49 -8.88 6.94 -6.71
CA VAL A 49 -10.17 6.25 -6.69
C VAL A 49 -11.26 7.04 -5.96
N SER A 50 -10.89 7.81 -4.94
CA SER A 50 -11.84 8.70 -4.24
C SER A 50 -12.42 9.78 -5.15
N LYS A 51 -11.72 10.16 -6.23
CA LYS A 51 -12.20 11.14 -7.22
C LYS A 51 -12.96 10.48 -8.36
N ASN A 52 -12.49 9.34 -8.82
CA ASN A 52 -13.11 8.59 -9.91
C ASN A 52 -13.06 7.08 -9.64
N VAL A 53 -14.18 6.52 -9.24
CA VAL A 53 -14.31 5.10 -8.91
C VAL A 53 -14.26 4.20 -10.17
N ASN A 54 -14.60 4.74 -11.34
CA ASN A 54 -14.62 3.98 -12.60
C ASN A 54 -13.24 3.47 -13.02
N LEU A 55 -12.16 4.05 -12.48
CA LEU A 55 -10.79 3.57 -12.67
C LEU A 55 -10.61 2.09 -12.29
N LEU A 56 -11.40 1.60 -11.33
CA LEU A 56 -11.37 0.18 -10.94
C LEU A 56 -12.17 -0.73 -11.87
N LEU A 57 -13.16 -0.19 -12.60
CA LEU A 57 -14.02 -0.93 -13.51
C LEU A 57 -13.37 -1.10 -14.89
N ASP A 58 -12.68 -0.06 -15.36
CA ASP A 58 -12.02 -0.04 -16.67
C ASP A 58 -10.82 -1.00 -16.72
N ASN A 59 -10.16 -1.26 -15.59
CA ASN A 59 -9.06 -2.24 -15.51
C ASN A 59 -9.53 -3.69 -15.69
N ASN A 60 -10.77 -4.01 -15.34
CA ASN A 60 -11.34 -5.35 -15.52
C ASN A 60 -11.84 -5.61 -16.97
N THR A 61 -12.02 -4.56 -17.78
CA THR A 61 -12.49 -4.67 -19.17
C THR A 61 -11.41 -4.35 -20.22
N SER A 62 -10.24 -3.86 -19.80
CA SER A 62 -9.20 -3.35 -20.70
C SER A 62 -8.14 -4.36 -21.15
N SER A 63 -8.30 -5.66 -20.86
CA SER A 63 -7.50 -6.72 -21.52
C SER A 63 -7.70 -6.74 -23.05
N ASN A 64 -8.71 -6.03 -23.59
CA ASN A 64 -8.97 -5.91 -25.03
C ASN A 64 -8.83 -4.50 -25.64
N LYS A 65 -8.33 -3.48 -24.91
CA LYS A 65 -8.28 -2.09 -25.43
C LYS A 65 -6.89 -1.49 -25.60
N ARG A 66 -5.82 -2.28 -25.51
CA ARG A 66 -4.48 -1.89 -26.00
C ARG A 66 -4.21 -2.36 -27.43
N LYS A 67 -5.20 -2.26 -28.33
CA LYS A 67 -4.90 -2.17 -29.78
C LYS A 67 -4.35 -0.77 -30.04
N ARG A 68 -3.02 -0.66 -30.03
CA ARG A 68 -2.29 0.44 -30.66
C ARG A 68 -2.93 0.71 -32.01
N LYS A 69 -3.62 1.85 -32.13
CA LYS A 69 -4.13 2.35 -33.40
C LYS A 69 -2.92 2.82 -34.22
N HIS A 70 -2.19 1.87 -34.82
CA HIS A 70 -1.33 2.18 -35.94
C HIS A 70 -2.27 2.57 -37.08
N SER A 71 -2.42 3.88 -37.30
CA SER A 71 -2.98 4.40 -38.54
C SER A 71 -2.06 3.97 -39.67
N ALA A 72 -2.41 2.89 -40.36
CA ALA A 72 -1.87 2.60 -41.68
C ALA A 72 -2.31 3.74 -42.61
N LEU A 73 -1.36 4.58 -43.01
CA LEU A 73 -1.57 5.53 -44.09
C LEU A 73 -1.74 4.72 -45.38
N SER A 74 -2.95 4.76 -45.94
CA SER A 74 -3.19 4.47 -47.35
C SER A 74 -2.58 5.59 -48.20
N ASN A 75 -1.72 5.21 -49.14
CA ASN A 75 -1.21 6.08 -50.20
C ASN A 75 -2.35 6.68 -51.04
N SER A 76 -2.38 7.99 -51.18
CA SER A 76 -2.82 8.68 -52.39
C SER A 76 -2.19 10.06 -52.47
N GLU A 77 -1.62 10.33 -53.62
CA GLU A 77 -0.68 11.40 -53.97
C GLU A 77 -1.27 12.82 -53.87
N GLY A 78 -0.42 13.81 -53.56
CA GLY A 78 -0.83 15.22 -53.64
C GLY A 78 0.05 16.25 -52.92
N SER A 79 1.29 16.44 -53.38
CA SER A 79 2.01 17.74 -53.45
C SER A 79 1.84 18.81 -52.35
N LYS A 80 2.86 19.02 -51.51
CA LYS A 80 3.75 20.22 -51.45
C LYS A 80 4.42 20.42 -50.08
N LYS A 81 5.76 20.54 -50.16
CA LYS A 81 6.72 21.29 -49.30
C LYS A 81 6.25 21.77 -47.91
N ASN A 82 6.95 21.32 -46.87
CA ASN A 82 7.78 22.21 -46.06
C ASN A 82 8.76 21.44 -45.16
N THR A 83 10.03 21.86 -45.24
CA THR A 83 11.16 21.42 -44.45
C THR A 83 11.05 21.95 -43.02
N GLY A 84 10.94 21.05 -42.05
CA GLY A 84 11.09 21.36 -40.62
C GLY A 84 11.66 20.14 -39.91
N LYS A 85 12.91 20.25 -39.42
CA LYS A 85 13.59 19.21 -38.64
C LYS A 85 12.76 18.90 -37.38
N SER A 86 12.17 17.71 -37.29
CA SER A 86 11.53 17.20 -36.08
C SER A 86 12.57 16.54 -35.19
N GLN A 87 12.93 17.25 -34.14
CA GLN A 87 13.76 16.79 -33.03
C GLN A 87 12.97 15.76 -32.21
N PRO A 88 13.56 14.62 -31.79
CA PRO A 88 12.85 13.65 -30.95
C PRO A 88 12.62 14.23 -29.55
N SER A 89 11.36 14.37 -29.15
CA SER A 89 10.98 14.81 -27.81
C SER A 89 11.27 13.72 -26.77
N THR A 90 12.43 13.83 -26.13
CA THR A 90 12.69 13.22 -24.81
C THR A 90 11.89 13.98 -23.75
N ALA A 91 10.56 13.82 -23.77
CA ALA A 91 9.71 14.32 -22.71
C ALA A 91 9.59 13.23 -21.63
N ALA A 92 10.16 13.50 -20.46
CA ALA A 92 9.91 12.70 -19.26
C ALA A 92 8.39 12.58 -19.02
N PRO A 93 7.92 11.48 -18.38
CA PRO A 93 6.51 11.35 -18.03
C PRO A 93 6.04 12.61 -17.26
N PRO A 94 4.81 13.09 -17.50
CA PRO A 94 4.28 14.24 -16.79
C PRO A 94 4.36 14.00 -15.28
N PRO A 95 4.72 15.02 -14.49
CA PRO A 95 4.75 14.89 -13.04
C PRO A 95 3.36 14.44 -12.55
N PRO A 96 3.30 13.53 -11.56
CA PRO A 96 2.02 13.11 -11.01
C PRO A 96 1.26 14.36 -10.54
N PRO A 97 -0.08 14.39 -10.70
CA PRO A 97 -0.87 15.50 -10.21
C PRO A 97 -0.52 15.76 -8.75
N LYS A 98 -0.52 17.04 -8.32
CA LYS A 98 -0.41 17.41 -6.90
C LYS A 98 -1.68 16.93 -6.18
N VAL A 99 -1.79 15.63 -5.98
CA VAL A 99 -2.86 15.01 -5.22
C VAL A 99 -2.45 15.13 -3.76
N ASN A 100 -3.37 15.55 -2.90
CA ASN A 100 -3.12 15.58 -1.47
C ASN A 100 -3.34 14.18 -0.90
N LYS A 101 -2.55 13.81 0.11
CA LYS A 101 -2.77 12.58 0.87
C LYS A 101 -4.12 12.63 1.56
N VAL A 102 -4.77 11.47 1.65
CA VAL A 102 -6.06 11.31 2.31
C VAL A 102 -5.89 10.44 3.55
N LYS A 103 -6.61 10.78 4.62
CA LYS A 103 -6.67 9.95 5.82
C LYS A 103 -7.26 8.59 5.44
N THR A 104 -6.44 7.56 5.56
CA THR A 104 -6.73 6.19 5.12
C THR A 104 -6.66 5.25 6.31
N PHE A 105 -7.70 4.46 6.48
CA PHE A 105 -7.76 3.34 7.41
C PHE A 105 -7.45 2.09 6.63
N VAL A 106 -6.42 1.35 7.06
CA VAL A 106 -6.02 0.09 6.45
C VAL A 106 -6.22 -1.00 7.48
N LEU A 107 -7.01 -2.01 7.15
CA LEU A 107 -7.33 -3.16 8.01
C LEU A 107 -6.84 -4.45 7.37
N VAL A 108 -6.61 -5.46 8.21
CA VAL A 108 -6.29 -6.83 7.78
C VAL A 108 -7.37 -7.74 8.28
N THR A 109 -7.92 -8.55 7.38
CA THR A 109 -8.97 -9.53 7.70
C THR A 109 -8.37 -10.86 8.17
N GLY A 110 -9.19 -11.69 8.82
CA GLY A 110 -8.81 -13.04 9.26
C GLY A 110 -8.40 -13.98 8.12
N ASP A 111 -8.82 -13.68 6.89
CA ASP A 111 -8.43 -14.40 5.67
C ASP A 111 -7.32 -13.69 4.85
N ASN A 112 -6.50 -12.86 5.52
CA ASN A 112 -5.30 -12.21 4.98
C ASN A 112 -5.51 -11.20 3.85
N ARG A 113 -6.69 -10.58 3.76
CA ARG A 113 -6.93 -9.47 2.84
C ARG A 113 -6.56 -8.16 3.51
N ILE A 114 -5.89 -7.29 2.76
CA ILE A 114 -5.63 -5.92 3.19
C ILE A 114 -6.69 -5.02 2.57
N VAL A 115 -7.48 -4.41 3.44
CA VAL A 115 -8.64 -3.59 3.10
C VAL A 115 -8.35 -2.14 3.45
N ALA A 116 -8.78 -1.19 2.63
CA ALA A 116 -8.57 0.23 2.83
C ALA A 116 -9.86 1.03 2.57
N PHE A 117 -10.14 2.00 3.43
CA PHE A 117 -11.21 2.97 3.27
C PHE A 117 -10.83 4.33 3.86
N ASN A 118 -11.55 5.37 3.50
CA ASN A 118 -11.36 6.73 4.03
C ASN A 118 -12.44 7.06 5.07
N ARG A 119 -12.34 8.20 5.76
CA ARG A 119 -13.35 8.62 6.75
C ARG A 119 -14.74 8.82 6.13
N PHE A 120 -14.79 9.30 4.90
CA PHE A 120 -16.02 9.59 4.16
C PHE A 120 -16.28 8.51 3.13
N HIS A 121 -16.33 7.25 3.58
CA HIS A 121 -16.35 6.08 2.71
C HIS A 121 -17.66 5.94 1.94
N GLY A 122 -18.80 6.33 2.53
CA GLY A 122 -20.12 6.15 1.92
C GLY A 122 -20.33 4.70 1.48
N GLU A 123 -20.07 3.77 2.41
CA GLU A 123 -20.05 2.31 2.17
C GLU A 123 -19.03 1.78 1.14
N LYS A 124 -18.11 2.60 0.64
CA LYS A 124 -17.06 2.12 -0.28
C LYS A 124 -15.88 1.55 0.47
N CYS A 125 -15.51 0.34 0.11
CA CYS A 125 -14.39 -0.38 0.67
C CYS A 125 -13.53 -0.99 -0.44
N TYR A 126 -12.21 -0.84 -0.33
CA TYR A 126 -11.27 -1.31 -1.35
C TYR A 126 -10.34 -2.34 -0.75
N GLN A 127 -9.87 -3.29 -1.56
CA GLN A 127 -8.89 -4.28 -1.14
C GLN A 127 -7.65 -4.23 -2.03
N LEU A 128 -6.53 -4.69 -1.49
CA LEU A 128 -5.36 -5.02 -2.29
C LEU A 128 -5.51 -6.45 -2.82
N ASN A 129 -5.55 -6.58 -4.14
CA ASN A 129 -5.73 -7.88 -4.77
C ASN A 129 -4.47 -8.74 -4.66
N HIS A 130 -4.68 -10.04 -4.42
CA HIS A 130 -3.64 -11.07 -4.40
C HIS A 130 -2.55 -10.91 -3.32
N VAL A 131 -2.87 -10.22 -2.21
CA VAL A 131 -1.97 -10.12 -1.05
C VAL A 131 -1.70 -11.50 -0.43
N ASP A 132 -2.69 -12.39 -0.47
CA ASP A 132 -2.62 -13.77 0.02
C ASP A 132 -1.40 -14.54 -0.53
N LYS A 133 -1.02 -14.23 -1.78
CA LYS A 133 0.10 -14.87 -2.48
C LYS A 133 1.39 -14.05 -2.46
N PHE A 134 1.39 -12.90 -1.79
CA PHE A 134 2.48 -11.93 -1.80
C PHE A 134 3.02 -11.66 -3.22
N THR A 135 2.10 -11.42 -4.18
CA THR A 135 2.45 -11.20 -5.59
C THR A 135 3.37 -10.00 -5.75
N GLU A 136 4.03 -9.92 -6.91
CA GLU A 136 4.95 -8.83 -7.25
C GLU A 136 4.29 -7.46 -7.29
N ASN A 137 3.03 -7.40 -7.73
CA ASN A 137 2.23 -6.18 -7.75
C ASN A 137 0.93 -6.42 -6.99
N LEU A 138 0.50 -5.43 -6.21
CA LEU A 138 -0.82 -5.40 -5.56
C LEU A 138 -1.58 -4.20 -6.10
N SER A 139 -2.66 -4.47 -6.83
CA SER A 139 -3.58 -3.45 -7.33
C SER A 139 -4.75 -3.26 -6.38
N LEU A 140 -5.31 -2.06 -6.38
CA LEU A 140 -6.59 -1.80 -5.72
C LEU A 140 -7.73 -2.46 -6.50
N GLY A 141 -8.65 -3.08 -5.77
CA GLY A 141 -9.93 -3.59 -6.25
C GLY A 141 -11.05 -3.24 -5.29
N PHE A 142 -12.30 -3.51 -5.67
CA PHE A 142 -13.41 -3.47 -4.72
C PHE A 142 -13.28 -4.63 -3.74
N PHE A 143 -13.63 -4.38 -2.48
CA PHE A 143 -13.73 -5.45 -1.50
C PHE A 143 -14.91 -6.36 -1.84
N ASP A 144 -14.67 -7.67 -1.87
CA ASP A 144 -15.69 -8.69 -2.01
C ASP A 144 -16.01 -9.26 -0.61
N PRO A 145 -17.23 -9.16 -0.08
CA PRO A 145 -17.56 -9.68 1.24
C PRO A 145 -17.51 -11.21 1.33
N ASN A 146 -17.44 -11.93 0.21
CA ASN A 146 -17.34 -13.39 0.23
C ASN A 146 -16.10 -13.85 1.01
N GLN A 147 -16.35 -14.47 2.16
CA GLN A 147 -15.31 -14.88 3.07
C GLN A 147 -14.60 -16.13 2.54
N SER A 148 -13.27 -16.07 2.46
CA SER A 148 -12.45 -17.25 2.19
C SER A 148 -12.07 -17.95 3.51
N THR A 149 -11.43 -19.11 3.42
CA THR A 149 -11.02 -19.87 4.62
C THR A 149 -10.14 -19.01 5.52
N VAL A 150 -10.50 -18.93 6.80
CA VAL A 150 -9.78 -18.14 7.81
C VAL A 150 -8.51 -18.89 8.22
N ASP A 151 -7.35 -18.37 7.79
CA ASP A 151 -6.03 -18.88 8.17
C ASP A 151 -5.04 -17.70 8.27
N PRO A 152 -5.12 -16.87 9.32
CA PRO A 152 -4.38 -15.62 9.37
C PRO A 152 -2.87 -15.89 9.48
N PHE A 153 -2.09 -15.38 8.53
CA PHE A 153 -0.62 -15.36 8.56
C PHE A 153 -0.05 -13.94 8.55
N ILE A 154 -0.85 -12.92 8.23
CA ILE A 154 -0.45 -11.51 8.36
C ILE A 154 -0.63 -11.09 9.82
N LYS A 155 0.47 -10.72 10.46
CA LYS A 155 0.48 -10.30 11.86
C LYS A 155 0.25 -8.80 12.03
N GLN A 156 0.97 -7.99 11.25
CA GLN A 156 0.91 -6.54 11.35
C GLN A 156 1.21 -5.92 9.99
N ILE A 157 0.59 -4.77 9.74
CA ILE A 157 0.91 -3.92 8.58
C ILE A 157 1.23 -2.50 9.03
N MET A 158 2.03 -1.80 8.23
CA MET A 158 2.24 -0.37 8.34
C MET A 158 2.32 0.25 6.94
N LEU A 159 1.65 1.38 6.74
CA LEU A 159 1.72 2.16 5.50
C LEU A 159 2.31 3.54 5.80
N ASN A 160 3.61 3.70 5.57
CA ASN A 160 4.38 4.86 6.00
C ASN A 160 5.30 5.38 4.91
N GLU A 161 5.63 6.65 5.02
CA GLU A 161 6.74 7.25 4.31
C GLU A 161 8.08 6.83 4.92
N LEU A 162 8.98 6.34 4.07
CA LEU A 162 10.37 6.04 4.41
C LEU A 162 11.33 6.88 3.56
N GLY A 163 12.45 7.29 4.15
CA GLY A 163 13.45 8.17 3.55
C GLY A 163 14.18 9.05 4.57
N ASP A 164 15.25 9.67 4.10
CA ASP A 164 16.23 10.48 4.85
C ASP A 164 16.13 11.98 4.54
N LYS A 165 15.50 12.36 3.42
CA LYS A 165 15.18 13.75 3.08
C LYS A 165 13.68 13.91 2.90
N PHE A 166 13.17 15.10 3.17
CA PHE A 166 11.74 15.39 3.10
C PHE A 166 11.16 15.16 1.69
N ASP A 167 11.87 15.61 0.65
CA ASP A 167 11.37 15.56 -0.73
C ASP A 167 11.55 14.19 -1.42
N THR A 168 12.21 13.24 -0.77
CA THR A 168 12.56 11.92 -1.34
C THR A 168 11.92 10.75 -0.59
N LYS A 169 10.93 11.06 0.26
CA LYS A 169 10.17 10.04 0.97
C LYS A 169 9.24 9.33 0.01
N ASP A 170 9.32 8.02 0.02
CA ASP A 170 8.42 7.15 -0.73
C ASP A 170 7.49 6.45 0.26
N GLU A 171 6.23 6.21 -0.14
CA GLU A 171 5.29 5.44 0.67
C GLU A 171 5.52 3.92 0.50
N TYR A 172 5.64 3.22 1.62
CA TYR A 172 5.79 1.76 1.66
C TYR A 172 4.69 1.13 2.51
N LEU A 173 4.10 0.06 1.97
CA LEU A 173 3.38 -0.93 2.74
C LEU A 173 4.38 -1.97 3.25
N THR A 174 4.57 -2.03 4.56
CA THR A 174 5.37 -3.04 5.25
C THR A 174 4.42 -4.05 5.87
N ILE A 175 4.58 -5.32 5.53
CA ILE A 175 3.79 -6.44 6.02
C ILE A 175 4.72 -7.32 6.86
N LEU A 176 4.33 -7.58 8.11
CA LEU A 176 4.96 -8.54 9.02
C LEU A 176 4.07 -9.77 9.12
N THR A 177 4.62 -10.96 8.84
CA THR A 177 3.90 -12.23 8.99
C THR A 177 4.01 -12.77 10.41
N ILE A 178 3.17 -13.74 10.77
CA ILE A 178 3.25 -14.46 12.05
C ILE A 178 4.57 -15.22 12.17
N GLY A 179 5.06 -15.80 11.07
CA GLY A 179 6.40 -16.39 10.96
C GLY A 179 7.56 -15.39 11.04
N GLY A 180 7.24 -14.10 11.17
CA GLY A 180 8.19 -13.02 11.39
C GLY A 180 8.87 -12.51 10.11
N GLU A 181 8.43 -12.94 8.94
CA GLU A 181 8.93 -12.41 7.67
C GLU A 181 8.42 -11.00 7.41
N ILE A 182 9.26 -10.21 6.74
CA ILE A 182 8.93 -8.84 6.37
C ILE A 182 8.87 -8.74 4.85
N TYR A 183 7.71 -8.36 4.35
CA TYR A 183 7.51 -7.98 2.96
C TYR A 183 7.32 -6.47 2.87
N MET A 184 7.99 -5.83 1.92
CA MET A 184 7.81 -4.40 1.66
C MET A 184 7.36 -4.16 0.24
N TYR A 185 6.44 -3.22 0.08
CA TYR A 185 5.92 -2.81 -1.20
C TYR A 185 5.97 -1.30 -1.31
N LYS A 186 6.57 -0.79 -2.38
CA LYS A 186 6.57 0.64 -2.70
C LYS A 186 5.30 1.01 -3.45
N LEU A 187 4.67 2.12 -3.04
CA LEU A 187 3.52 2.69 -3.74
C LEU A 187 4.00 3.41 -5.01
N TYR A 188 3.39 3.09 -6.14
CA TYR A 188 3.61 3.70 -7.44
C TYR A 188 2.31 4.23 -8.02
N PHE A 189 2.43 5.25 -8.86
CA PHE A 189 1.34 5.76 -9.68
C PHE A 189 1.61 5.38 -11.13
N ASP A 190 0.68 4.67 -11.78
CA ASP A 190 0.82 4.24 -13.18
C ASP A 190 0.36 5.29 -14.21
N GLY A 191 -0.20 6.41 -13.74
CA GLY A 191 -0.81 7.45 -14.57
C GLY A 191 -2.32 7.55 -14.38
N GLU A 192 -2.97 6.48 -13.94
CA GLU A 192 -4.41 6.40 -13.73
C GLU A 192 -4.73 6.10 -12.26
N ASN A 193 -4.08 5.09 -11.67
CA ASN A 193 -4.30 4.65 -10.31
C ASN A 193 -2.98 4.34 -9.57
N TYR A 194 -3.11 4.13 -8.26
CA TYR A 194 -2.02 3.69 -7.41
C TYR A 194 -1.99 2.17 -7.30
N PHE A 195 -0.79 1.61 -7.33
CA PHE A 195 -0.53 0.20 -7.10
C PHE A 195 0.76 0.03 -6.30
N PHE A 196 0.87 -1.10 -5.61
CA PHE A 196 2.04 -1.45 -4.84
C PHE A 196 2.92 -2.41 -5.63
N LYS A 197 4.24 -2.18 -5.61
CA LYS A 197 5.23 -3.08 -6.21
C LYS A 197 6.16 -3.62 -5.13
N LYS A 198 6.35 -4.93 -5.09
CA LYS A 198 7.17 -5.64 -4.12
C LYS A 198 8.64 -5.22 -4.26
N GLU A 199 9.28 -4.92 -3.14
CA GLU A 199 10.72 -4.72 -3.09
C GLU A 199 11.44 -6.06 -3.09
N LYS A 200 12.53 -6.13 -3.85
CA LYS A 200 13.36 -7.32 -4.01
C LYS A 200 14.64 -7.20 -3.19
N ASP A 201 15.32 -8.33 -3.02
CA ASP A 201 16.63 -8.38 -2.37
C ASP A 201 16.63 -7.86 -0.92
N LEU A 202 15.51 -8.03 -0.21
CA LEU A 202 15.42 -7.77 1.22
C LEU A 202 15.98 -8.95 2.01
N THR A 203 16.58 -8.65 3.16
CA THR A 203 17.07 -9.67 4.09
C THR A 203 15.93 -10.56 4.56
N ILE A 204 16.09 -11.87 4.45
CA ILE A 204 15.13 -12.84 5.03
C ILE A 204 15.22 -12.72 6.55
N THR A 205 14.11 -12.37 7.19
CA THR A 205 14.03 -12.11 8.63
C THR A 205 13.31 -13.21 9.40
N GLY A 206 12.51 -14.02 8.73
CA GLY A 206 11.76 -15.14 9.31
C GLY A 206 11.56 -16.23 8.26
N ALA A 207 10.59 -17.10 8.49
CA ALA A 207 10.19 -18.12 7.53
C ALA A 207 8.69 -18.39 7.65
N PRO A 208 7.99 -18.78 6.56
CA PRO A 208 6.60 -19.21 6.63
C PRO A 208 6.48 -20.50 7.48
N ASP A 209 5.23 -20.83 7.85
CA ASP A 209 4.88 -22.07 8.55
C ASP A 209 5.68 -22.32 9.83
N ASN A 210 6.12 -21.24 10.48
CA ASN A 210 6.90 -21.28 11.71
C ASN A 210 8.20 -22.12 11.59
N ALA A 211 8.81 -22.19 10.40
CA ALA A 211 10.04 -22.95 10.17
C ALA A 211 11.27 -22.38 10.92
N PHE A 212 11.17 -21.14 11.44
CA PHE A 212 12.18 -20.52 12.30
C PHE A 212 11.58 -19.99 13.61
N PRO A 213 11.15 -20.88 14.53
CA PRO A 213 10.36 -20.51 15.71
C PRO A 213 11.19 -19.76 16.76
N TYR A 214 12.51 -19.96 16.79
CA TYR A 214 13.40 -19.22 17.68
C TYR A 214 13.30 -17.71 17.45
N GLY A 215 13.23 -17.29 16.18
CA GLY A 215 13.16 -15.88 15.80
C GLY A 215 11.90 -15.16 16.26
N THR A 216 10.82 -15.90 16.53
CA THR A 216 9.50 -15.40 16.95
C THR A 216 9.18 -15.71 18.41
N SER A 217 10.11 -16.28 19.18
CA SER A 217 9.92 -16.59 20.61
C SER A 217 9.65 -15.35 21.46
N ILE A 218 10.18 -14.20 21.07
CA ILE A 218 9.70 -12.88 21.49
C ILE A 218 8.83 -12.30 20.38
N GLU A 219 7.66 -11.79 20.77
CA GLU A 219 6.69 -11.24 19.85
C GLU A 219 7.30 -10.10 19.00
N ARG A 220 7.33 -10.31 17.67
CA ARG A 220 7.72 -9.27 16.72
C ARG A 220 6.62 -8.24 16.48
N ARG A 221 6.95 -6.97 16.54
CA ARG A 221 6.07 -5.83 16.26
C ARG A 221 6.82 -4.79 15.44
N LEU A 222 6.11 -4.17 14.50
CA LEU A 222 6.59 -3.01 13.74
C LEU A 222 6.30 -1.73 14.52
N VAL A 223 7.32 -0.90 14.69
CA VAL A 223 7.25 0.40 15.38
C VAL A 223 7.83 1.46 14.45
N TYR A 224 7.00 2.43 14.06
CA TYR A 224 7.43 3.51 13.17
C TYR A 224 8.04 4.66 13.95
N PHE A 225 9.23 5.10 13.51
CA PHE A 225 9.91 6.27 14.02
C PHE A 225 9.91 7.37 12.94
N PRO A 226 9.18 8.49 13.16
CA PRO A 226 9.10 9.56 12.17
C PRO A 226 10.41 10.34 12.02
N ASN A 227 11.29 10.27 13.02
CA ASN A 227 12.60 10.89 12.98
C ASN A 227 13.58 10.12 13.89
N LEU A 228 14.43 9.29 13.29
CA LEU A 228 15.57 8.65 13.91
C LEU A 228 16.84 9.17 13.21
N ASN A 229 17.48 10.17 13.81
CA ASN A 229 18.66 10.83 13.26
C ASN A 229 18.47 11.35 11.81
N GLY A 230 17.32 11.96 11.52
CA GLY A 230 16.96 12.45 10.19
C GLY A 230 16.28 11.41 9.29
N PHE A 231 16.28 10.13 9.67
CA PHE A 231 15.61 9.07 8.92
C PHE A 231 14.19 8.84 9.42
N THR A 232 13.26 8.62 8.50
CA THR A 232 12.04 7.88 8.80
C THR A 232 12.35 6.39 8.74
N SER A 233 12.04 5.66 9.81
CA SER A 233 12.47 4.27 9.99
C SER A 233 11.39 3.41 10.62
N ILE A 234 11.50 2.10 10.45
CA ILE A 234 10.64 1.12 11.12
C ILE A 234 11.56 0.20 11.92
N PHE A 235 11.36 0.15 13.22
CA PHE A 235 11.98 -0.83 14.10
C PHE A 235 11.10 -2.07 14.19
N VAL A 236 11.74 -3.23 14.22
CA VAL A 236 11.09 -4.52 14.36
C VAL A 236 11.58 -5.14 15.65
N THR A 237 10.70 -5.28 16.62
CA THR A 237 11.00 -5.93 17.89
C THR A 237 11.17 -7.44 17.68
N GLY A 238 11.77 -8.12 18.65
CA GLY A 238 11.95 -9.57 18.64
C GLY A 238 13.25 -9.97 19.33
N VAL A 239 13.53 -11.27 19.36
CA VAL A 239 14.82 -11.79 19.86
C VAL A 239 15.97 -11.24 19.02
N ILE A 240 15.79 -11.22 17.71
CA ILE A 240 16.68 -10.57 16.77
C ILE A 240 15.96 -9.30 16.32
N PRO A 241 16.25 -8.14 16.92
CA PRO A 241 15.62 -6.89 16.53
C PRO A 241 16.20 -6.41 15.19
N TYR A 242 15.35 -5.82 14.36
CA TYR A 242 15.75 -5.24 13.08
C TYR A 242 15.40 -3.75 13.00
N LEU A 243 16.14 -3.02 12.19
CA LEU A 243 15.88 -1.64 11.84
C LEU A 243 15.81 -1.51 10.32
N ILE A 244 14.68 -1.00 9.83
CA ILE A 244 14.43 -0.74 8.41
C ILE A 244 14.73 0.72 8.12
N LEU A 245 15.68 0.97 7.21
CA LEU A 245 16.10 2.30 6.79
C LEU A 245 16.06 2.42 5.27
N LYS A 246 15.78 3.62 4.78
CA LYS A 246 15.87 3.97 3.36
C LYS A 246 16.66 5.24 3.19
N THR A 247 17.65 5.22 2.29
CA THR A 247 18.37 6.43 1.84
C THR A 247 17.80 6.93 0.51
N VAL A 248 18.18 8.13 0.07
CA VAL A 248 17.75 8.68 -1.23
C VAL A 248 18.02 7.72 -2.40
N HIS A 249 19.17 7.06 -2.42
CA HIS A 249 19.68 6.32 -3.58
C HIS A 249 19.50 4.80 -3.49
N SER A 250 18.78 4.31 -2.48
CA SER A 250 18.61 2.87 -2.27
C SER A 250 17.16 2.51 -1.94
N ILE A 251 16.83 1.25 -2.23
CA ILE A 251 15.64 0.61 -1.68
C ILE A 251 15.76 0.48 -0.15
N PRO A 252 14.66 0.33 0.59
CA PRO A 252 14.74 0.08 2.02
C PRO A 252 15.57 -1.17 2.31
N ARG A 253 16.41 -1.10 3.35
CA ARG A 253 17.24 -2.21 3.80
C ARG A 253 16.93 -2.54 5.25
N ILE A 254 16.96 -3.82 5.55
CA ILE A 254 16.67 -4.38 6.87
C ILE A 254 18.01 -4.76 7.52
N PHE A 255 18.35 -4.05 8.59
CA PHE A 255 19.59 -4.26 9.35
C PHE A 255 19.27 -4.92 10.68
N GLN A 256 20.07 -5.88 11.12
CA GLN A 256 20.00 -6.34 12.49
C GLN A 256 20.46 -5.21 13.42
N PHE A 257 19.63 -4.85 14.40
CA PHE A 257 19.88 -3.70 15.26
C PHE A 257 20.90 -4.00 16.36
N SER A 258 20.86 -5.20 16.93
CA SER A 258 21.81 -5.67 17.93
C SER A 258 22.16 -7.14 17.69
N LYS A 259 23.39 -7.53 18.04
CA LYS A 259 23.83 -8.93 18.01
C LYS A 259 23.38 -9.67 19.26
#